data_AF-A0A7Y3G0A0-F1
#
_entry.id   AF-A0A7Y3G0A0-F1
#
_cell.length_a   1.000
_cell.length_b   1.000
_cell.length_c   1.000
_cell.angle_alpha   90.00
_cell.angle_beta   90.00
_cell.angle_gamma   90.00
#
_symmetry.space_group_name_H-M   'P 1'
#
loop_
_entity.id
_entity.type
_entity.pdbx_description
1 polymer ?
#
loop_
_entity_poly.entity_id
_entity_poly.type
_entity_poly.pdbx_seq_one_letter_code
_entity_poly.pdbx_strand_id
1 'polypeptide(L)' 'MKRKLTALSIGLVGLGTAPLCIAEGTIAGTDIDNTAAVSYEVGGTPQTTNSNTVTLTVAEVLDVDVTL' A
#
# COMPACT_ATOMS: atom_id res chain seq x y z
N MET A 1 0.72 31.17 -56.44
CA MET A 1 1.72 31.17 -55.34
C MET A 1 1.11 31.88 -54.14
N LYS A 2 0.80 31.20 -53.02
CA LYS A 2 1.11 31.59 -51.62
C LYS A 2 0.96 30.35 -50.74
N ARG A 3 1.96 30.08 -49.91
CA ARG A 3 2.23 28.81 -49.22
C ARG A 3 1.56 28.75 -47.85
N LYS A 4 1.31 27.50 -47.44
CA LYS A 4 0.96 26.93 -46.13
C LYS A 4 1.39 27.76 -44.90
N LEU A 5 0.63 27.68 -43.80
CA LEU A 5 1.13 27.12 -42.54
C LEU A 5 -0.03 26.82 -41.56
N THR A 6 -0.19 25.53 -41.27
CA THR A 6 -1.10 24.95 -40.28
C THR A 6 -0.55 25.24 -38.88
N ALA A 7 -1.31 25.90 -38.01
CA ALA A 7 -0.96 26.01 -36.59
C ALA A 7 -1.61 24.82 -35.85
N LEU A 8 -0.80 23.82 -35.54
CA LEU A 8 -1.17 22.71 -34.66
C LEU A 8 -1.18 23.25 -33.23
N SER A 9 -2.37 23.47 -32.67
CA SER A 9 -2.56 23.76 -31.25
C SER A 9 -2.10 22.54 -30.44
N ILE A 10 -0.96 22.67 -29.75
CA ILE A 10 -0.50 21.70 -28.77
C ILE A 10 -1.50 21.71 -27.63
N GLY A 11 -2.39 20.72 -27.61
CA GLY A 11 -3.28 20.47 -26.48
C GLY A 11 -2.44 20.20 -25.24
N LEU A 12 -2.72 20.94 -24.16
CA LEU A 12 -2.20 20.65 -22.84
C LEU A 12 -2.79 19.30 -22.41
N VAL A 13 -2.06 18.22 -22.73
CA VAL A 13 -2.37 16.86 -22.30
C VAL A 13 -2.39 16.87 -20.77
N GLY A 14 -3.53 16.44 -20.22
CA GLY A 14 -3.85 16.54 -18.81
C GLY A 14 -2.70 16.09 -17.91
N LEU A 15 -2.28 16.97 -17.01
CA LEU A 15 -1.66 16.54 -15.77
C LEU A 15 -2.72 15.75 -15.01
N GLY A 16 -2.74 14.43 -15.23
CA GLY A 16 -3.49 13.53 -14.38
C GLY A 16 -3.06 13.78 -12.95
N THR A 17 -3.98 14.25 -12.12
CA THR A 17 -3.80 14.26 -10.67
C THR A 17 -3.62 12.79 -10.28
N ALA A 18 -2.38 12.36 -10.07
CA ALA A 18 -2.13 11.09 -9.43
C ALA A 18 -2.94 11.11 -8.12
N PRO A 19 -3.82 10.14 -7.85
CA PRO A 19 -4.51 10.09 -6.59
C PRO A 19 -3.46 10.08 -5.49
N LEU A 20 -3.53 11.04 -4.57
CA LEU A 20 -2.75 11.03 -3.35
C LEU A 20 -3.18 9.76 -2.61
N CYS A 21 -2.35 8.71 -2.69
CA CYS A 21 -2.48 7.55 -1.82
C CYS A 21 -2.13 8.02 -0.41
N ILE A 22 -3.14 8.49 0.31
CA ILE A 22 -3.01 8.75 1.74
C ILE A 22 -3.03 7.37 2.39
N ALA A 23 -1.90 6.95 2.97
CA ALA A 23 -1.87 5.80 3.83
C ALA A 23 -2.62 6.16 5.13
N GLU A 24 -3.90 5.80 5.20
CA GLU A 24 -4.81 6.08 6.33
C GLU A 24 -4.43 5.30 7.61
N GLY A 25 -3.37 4.49 7.57
CA GLY A 25 -3.04 3.57 8.65
C GLY A 25 -4.09 2.48 8.80
N THR A 26 -4.15 1.85 9.98
CA THR A 26 -5.15 0.84 10.32
C THR A 26 -5.98 1.36 11.48
N ILE A 27 -7.30 1.15 11.43
CA ILE A 27 -8.24 1.63 12.45
C ILE A 27 -7.96 0.91 13.79
N ALA A 28 -8.04 1.64 14.90
CA ALA A 28 -7.93 1.07 16.23
C ALA A 28 -8.99 -0.01 16.51
N GLY A 29 -8.61 -1.01 17.29
CA GLY A 29 -9.42 -2.20 17.53
C GLY A 29 -9.40 -3.23 16.39
N THR A 30 -8.72 -2.95 15.27
CA THR A 30 -8.57 -3.93 14.19
C THR A 30 -7.61 -5.03 14.64
N ASP A 31 -8.04 -6.28 14.53
CA ASP A 31 -7.17 -7.44 14.71
C ASP A 31 -6.37 -7.71 13.43
N ILE A 32 -5.07 -7.92 13.60
CA ILE A 32 -4.13 -8.30 12.55
C ILE A 32 -3.61 -9.70 12.87
N ASP A 33 -4.04 -10.67 12.07
CA ASP A 33 -3.61 -12.05 12.20
C ASP A 33 -2.39 -12.33 11.34
N ASN A 34 -1.35 -12.87 11.95
CA ASN A 34 -0.13 -13.30 11.26
C ASN A 34 0.07 -14.80 11.40
N THR A 35 0.20 -15.49 10.26
CA THR A 35 0.62 -16.89 10.18
C THR A 35 1.75 -16.97 9.17
N ALA A 36 2.92 -17.42 9.62
CA ALA A 36 4.08 -17.59 8.76
C ALA A 36 4.12 -19.02 8.20
N ALA A 37 4.73 -19.17 7.03
CA ALA A 37 5.03 -20.48 6.43
C ALA A 37 6.53 -20.60 6.19
N VAL A 38 7.07 -21.78 6.46
CA VAL A 38 8.43 -22.16 6.04
C VAL A 38 8.33 -23.31 5.04
N SER A 39 9.11 -23.22 3.97
CA SER A 39 9.24 -24.27 2.96
C SER A 39 10.69 -24.72 2.85
N TYR A 40 10.92 -26.04 2.83
CA TYR A 40 12.24 -26.65 2.83
C TYR A 40 12.20 -28.06 2.22
N GLU A 41 13.36 -28.62 1.89
CA GLU A 41 13.50 -29.94 1.29
C GLU A 41 14.01 -30.97 2.31
N VAL A 42 13.38 -32.15 2.38
CA VAL A 42 13.86 -33.30 3.15
C VAL A 42 14.09 -34.46 2.18
N GLY A 43 15.35 -34.83 1.97
CA GLY A 43 15.70 -35.89 1.01
C GLY A 43 15.27 -35.58 -0.43
N GLY A 44 15.19 -34.31 -0.81
CA GLY A 44 14.72 -33.85 -2.12
C GLY A 44 13.19 -33.86 -2.29
N THR A 45 12.44 -34.00 -1.19
CA THR A 45 10.98 -33.82 -1.17
C THR A 45 10.62 -32.49 -0.51
N PRO A 46 9.84 -31.62 -1.18
CA PRO A 46 9.43 -30.34 -0.62
C PRO A 46 8.47 -30.56 0.55
N GLN A 47 8.67 -29.78 1.61
CA GLN A 47 7.81 -29.71 2.78
C GLN A 47 7.47 -28.25 3.05
N THR A 48 6.24 -28.00 3.49
CA THR A 48 5.79 -26.69 3.98
C THR A 48 5.13 -26.87 5.33
N THR A 49 5.49 -26.02 6.28
CA THR A 49 4.90 -26.01 7.62
C THR A 49 4.53 -24.59 8.01
N ASN A 50 3.34 -24.42 8.58
CA ASN A 50 2.88 -23.13 9.08
C ASN A 50 3.20 -22.98 10.57
N SER A 51 3.42 -21.74 11.00
CA SER A 51 3.44 -21.40 12.43
C SER A 51 2.03 -21.47 13.03
N ASN A 52 1.95 -21.31 14.35
CA ASN A 52 0.71 -20.86 14.98
C ASN A 52 0.34 -19.46 14.47
N THR A 53 -0.95 -19.14 14.52
CA THR A 53 -1.44 -17.78 14.28
C THR A 53 -1.20 -16.92 15.53
N VAL A 54 -0.70 -15.71 15.33
CA VAL A 54 -0.58 -14.68 16.35
C VAL A 54 -1.43 -13.48 15.94
N THR A 55 -2.26 -12.99 16.85
CA THR A 55 -3.15 -11.86 16.64
C THR A 55 -2.59 -10.62 17.35
N LEU A 56 -2.56 -9.50 16.63
CA LEU A 56 -2.19 -8.18 17.12
C LEU A 56 -3.39 -7.25 16.98
N THR A 57 -3.90 -6.71 18.09
CA THR A 57 -4.97 -5.71 18.03
C THR A 57 -4.35 -4.31 17.93
N VAL A 58 -4.76 -3.53 16.93
CA VAL A 58 -4.31 -2.15 16.76
C VAL A 58 -4.80 -1.31 17.93
N ALA A 59 -3.88 -0.70 18.68
CA ALA A 59 -4.22 0.21 19.75
C ALA A 59 -4.72 1.55 19.20
N GLU A 60 -5.51 2.27 20.01
CA GLU A 60 -5.91 3.64 19.71
C GLU A 60 -4.70 4.58 19.68
N VAL A 61 -4.71 5.53 18.74
CA VAL A 61 -3.77 6.65 18.73
C VAL A 61 -4.22 7.65 19.78
N LEU A 62 -3.41 7.84 20.81
CA LEU A 62 -3.66 8.84 21.84
C LEU A 62 -2.98 10.15 21.45
N ASP A 63 -3.76 11.12 20.95
CA ASP A 63 -3.31 12.50 20.69
C ASP A 63 -3.63 13.37 21.92
N VAL A 64 -2.62 13.62 22.76
CA VAL A 64 -2.79 14.36 24.02
C VAL A 64 -1.98 15.63 23.98
N ASP A 65 -2.69 16.75 24.07
CA ASP A 65 -2.11 18.08 24.27
C ASP A 65 -2.06 18.39 25.77
N VAL A 66 -0.86 18.64 26.30
CA VAL A 66 -0.64 18.90 27.73
C VAL A 66 -0.52 20.41 27.93
N THR A 67 -1.52 21.00 28.59
CA THR A 67 -1.50 22.42 29.00
C THR A 67 -1.25 22.54 30.51
N LEU A 68 -0.55 23.61 30.91
CA LEU A 68 -0.12 23.89 32.30
C LEU A 68 -1.15 24.66 33.10
#